data_AF-A0A4V6P2A8-F1
#
_entry.id   AF-A0A4V6P2A8-F1
#
_cell.length_a   1.000
_cell.length_b   1.000
_cell.length_c   1.000
_cell.angle_alpha   90.00
_cell.angle_beta   90.00
_cell.angle_gamma   90.00
#
_symmetry.space_group_name_H-M   'P 1'
#
loop_
_entity.id
_entity.type
_entity.pdbx_description
1 polymer ?
#
loop_
_entity_poly.entity_id
_entity_poly.type
_entity_poly.pdbx_seq_one_letter_code
_entity_poly.pdbx_strand_id
1 'polypeptide(L)'
;MAASEETLGINASNLILLLQGKVYKDWACNSIVAEMSPIAIQEIVQTVRARILELTIELEKRVPDAIEVTLQQVISSKTPETAAAVTQIFNQTVYGNVTHVTATDGAQVALAIVAGDSVSMVSELAKAGLPDGAAKEITDIVASEGPPTADKPLGPKALEWIKRNAPKAASGAWKIGSAIATDLLKEAALKYYGLK
;
A
#
# COMPACT_ATOMS: atom_id res chain seq x y z
N MET A 1 -35.70 0.58 33.70
CA MET A 1 -36.10 0.46 32.29
C MET A 1 -34.82 0.33 31.50
N ALA A 2 -34.41 -0.90 31.20
CA ALA A 2 -33.11 -1.16 30.58
C ALA A 2 -33.18 -0.76 29.10
N ALA A 3 -32.27 0.11 28.66
CA ALA A 3 -32.10 0.41 27.26
C ALA A 3 -31.68 -0.89 26.55
N SER A 4 -32.48 -1.33 25.58
CA SER A 4 -32.09 -2.38 24.65
C SER A 4 -30.80 -1.93 23.97
N GLU A 5 -29.72 -2.70 24.11
CA GLU A 5 -28.50 -2.49 23.33
C GLU A 5 -28.88 -2.53 21.84
N GLU A 6 -28.76 -1.40 21.16
CA GLU A 6 -29.10 -1.21 19.75
C GLU A 6 -28.01 -1.90 18.90
N THR A 7 -28.05 -3.23 18.81
CA THR A 7 -27.09 -4.00 18.01
C THR A 7 -27.45 -3.90 16.53
N LEU A 8 -26.46 -3.64 15.67
CA LEU A 8 -26.68 -3.63 14.24
C LEU A 8 -26.51 -5.07 13.71
N GLY A 9 -27.60 -5.67 13.27
CA GLY A 9 -27.59 -6.98 12.63
C GLY A 9 -27.17 -6.89 11.16
N ILE A 10 -26.23 -7.74 10.75
CA ILE A 10 -25.81 -7.93 9.36
C ILE A 10 -26.46 -9.21 8.84
N ASN A 11 -27.11 -9.14 7.69
CA ASN A 11 -27.64 -10.33 7.04
C ASN A 11 -26.47 -11.16 6.47
N ALA A 12 -26.16 -12.26 7.15
CA ALA A 12 -25.10 -13.19 6.79
C ALA A 12 -25.63 -14.53 6.22
N SER A 13 -26.89 -14.55 5.75
CA SER A 13 -27.57 -15.78 5.34
C SER A 13 -26.89 -16.45 4.13
N ASN A 14 -26.24 -15.67 3.27
CA ASN A 14 -25.48 -16.18 2.13
C ASN A 14 -24.24 -17.02 2.54
N LEU A 15 -23.75 -16.86 3.78
CA LEU A 15 -22.61 -17.62 4.29
C LEU A 15 -22.99 -19.03 4.75
N ILE A 16 -24.29 -19.32 4.90
CA ILE A 16 -24.78 -20.63 5.38
C ILE A 16 -24.25 -21.76 4.51
N LEU A 17 -24.35 -21.62 3.18
CA LEU A 17 -23.88 -22.62 2.21
C LEU A 17 -22.35 -22.76 2.21
N LEU A 18 -21.64 -21.66 2.44
CA LEU A 18 -20.17 -21.64 2.44
C LEU A 18 -19.58 -22.32 3.68
N LEU A 19 -20.27 -22.21 4.81
CA LEU A 19 -19.83 -22.66 6.13
C LEU A 19 -20.42 -24.01 6.54
N GLN A 20 -21.34 -24.57 5.75
CA GLN A 20 -21.93 -25.88 6.00
C GLN A 20 -20.85 -26.96 6.08
N GLY A 21 -20.89 -27.77 7.14
CA GLY A 21 -19.90 -28.82 7.41
C GLY A 21 -18.50 -28.33 7.76
N LYS A 22 -18.22 -27.02 7.73
CA LYS A 22 -16.92 -26.43 8.13
C LYS A 22 -16.87 -25.98 9.58
N VAL A 23 -18.02 -25.69 10.19
CA VAL A 23 -18.10 -25.29 11.61
C VAL A 23 -18.23 -26.53 12.50
N TYR A 24 -19.21 -27.39 12.20
CA TYR A 24 -19.42 -28.66 12.90
C TYR A 24 -19.55 -29.80 11.90
N LYS A 25 -18.82 -30.88 12.14
CA LYS A 25 -18.85 -32.08 11.31
C LYS A 25 -20.21 -32.77 11.46
N ASP A 26 -20.82 -33.15 10.34
CA ASP A 26 -22.12 -33.85 10.26
C ASP A 26 -23.34 -33.07 10.78
N TRP A 27 -23.25 -31.73 10.86
CA TRP A 27 -24.36 -30.84 11.24
C TRP A 27 -24.66 -29.81 10.14
N ALA A 28 -25.95 -29.50 9.95
CA ALA A 28 -26.40 -28.46 9.04
C ALA A 28 -26.43 -27.09 9.73
N CYS A 29 -25.91 -26.06 9.05
CA CYS A 29 -26.06 -24.68 9.49
C CYS A 29 -27.43 -24.17 9.05
N ASN A 30 -28.29 -23.78 10.01
CA ASN A 30 -29.65 -23.32 9.71
C ASN A 30 -29.76 -21.79 9.66
N SER A 31 -28.93 -21.10 10.44
CA SER A 31 -28.90 -19.64 10.48
C SER A 31 -27.50 -19.14 10.84
N ILE A 32 -27.16 -17.98 10.30
CA ILE A 32 -25.98 -17.21 10.68
C ILE A 32 -26.45 -15.78 10.92
N VAL A 33 -26.19 -15.28 12.11
CA VAL A 33 -26.43 -13.90 12.48
C VAL A 33 -25.07 -13.29 12.76
N ALA A 34 -24.79 -12.16 12.11
CA ALA A 34 -23.63 -11.34 12.43
C ALA A 34 -24.14 -10.08 13.11
N GLU A 35 -23.58 -9.77 14.27
CA GLU A 35 -23.91 -8.58 15.04
C GLU A 35 -22.67 -7.70 15.12
N MET A 36 -22.86 -6.39 14.96
CA MET A 36 -21.81 -5.42 15.22
C MET A 36 -22.28 -4.36 16.21
N SER A 37 -21.35 -3.89 17.03
CA SER A 37 -21.62 -2.79 17.94
C SER A 37 -21.78 -1.49 17.14
N PRO A 38 -22.81 -0.67 17.41
CA PRO A 38 -22.94 0.66 16.81
C PRO A 38 -21.75 1.56 17.17
N ILE A 39 -21.07 1.30 18.29
CA ILE A 39 -19.87 2.03 18.71
C ILE A 39 -18.74 1.84 17.69
N ALA A 40 -18.58 0.64 17.13
CA ALA A 40 -17.54 0.38 16.12
C ALA A 40 -17.74 1.21 14.85
N ILE A 41 -19.00 1.43 14.42
CA ILE A 41 -19.30 2.33 13.30
C ILE A 41 -18.97 3.78 13.67
N GLN A 42 -19.32 4.21 14.88
CA GLN A 42 -18.98 5.55 15.34
C GLN A 42 -17.46 5.76 15.38
N GLU A 43 -16.69 4.78 15.82
CA GLU A 43 -15.22 4.82 15.82
C GLU A 43 -14.64 4.95 14.40
N ILE A 44 -15.21 4.25 13.42
CA ILE A 44 -14.83 4.42 12.01
C ILE A 44 -15.07 5.87 11.57
N VAL A 45 -16.25 6.43 11.87
CA VAL A 45 -16.57 7.83 11.52
C VAL A 45 -15.62 8.81 12.21
N GLN A 46 -15.28 8.58 13.48
CA GLN A 46 -14.33 9.44 14.20
C GLN A 46 -12.93 9.32 13.61
N THR A 47 -12.50 8.13 13.23
CA THR A 47 -11.20 7.91 12.57
C THR A 47 -11.13 8.67 11.26
N VAL A 48 -12.19 8.61 10.43
CA VAL A 48 -12.25 9.38 9.17
C VAL A 48 -12.17 10.88 9.44
N ARG A 49 -12.93 11.40 10.42
CA ARG A 49 -12.86 12.83 10.80
C ARG A 49 -11.48 13.25 11.26
N ALA A 50 -10.81 12.41 12.07
CA ALA A 50 -9.46 12.67 12.55
C ALA A 50 -8.45 12.72 11.39
N ARG A 51 -8.54 11.80 10.42
CA ARG A 51 -7.68 11.80 9.22
C ARG A 51 -7.89 13.01 8.34
N ILE A 52 -9.15 13.45 8.15
CA ILE A 52 -9.44 14.67 7.39
C ILE A 52 -8.85 15.89 8.09
N LEU A 53 -8.98 15.99 9.41
CA LEU A 53 -8.40 17.10 10.18
C LEU A 53 -6.87 17.11 10.08
N GLU A 54 -6.23 15.94 10.24
CA GLU A 54 -4.78 15.78 10.07
C GLU A 54 -4.32 16.19 8.66
N LEU A 55 -5.10 15.84 7.64
CA LEU A 55 -4.83 16.19 6.25
C LEU A 55 -4.86 17.71 6.06
N THR A 56 -5.90 18.36 6.57
CA THR A 56 -6.05 19.82 6.50
C THR A 56 -4.86 20.52 7.16
N ILE A 57 -4.47 20.08 8.37
CA ILE A 57 -3.34 20.67 9.10
C ILE A 57 -2.02 20.50 8.34
N GLU A 58 -1.76 19.32 7.75
CA GLU A 58 -0.52 19.11 6.99
C GLU A 58 -0.50 19.88 5.66
N LEU A 59 -1.65 20.08 5.02
CA LEU A 59 -1.79 20.94 3.84
C LEU A 59 -1.52 22.40 4.20
N GLU A 60 -2.11 22.93 5.27
CA GLU A 60 -1.88 24.30 5.74
C GLU A 60 -0.39 24.58 6.05
N LYS A 61 0.30 23.63 6.67
CA LYS A 61 1.73 23.77 7.01
C LYS A 61 2.65 23.79 5.78
N ARG A 62 2.37 22.96 4.79
CA ARG A 62 3.29 22.70 3.66
C ARG A 62 2.93 23.45 2.39
N VAL A 63 1.70 23.94 2.29
CA VAL A 63 1.20 24.73 1.17
C VAL A 63 0.63 26.03 1.75
N PRO A 64 1.45 27.10 1.89
CA PRO A 64 0.98 28.36 2.46
C PRO A 64 -0.18 28.99 1.68
N ASP A 65 -0.28 28.72 0.37
CA ASP A 65 -1.41 29.13 -0.48
C ASP A 65 -2.73 28.40 -0.15
N ALA A 66 -2.70 27.32 0.64
CA ALA A 66 -3.88 26.55 1.03
C ALA A 66 -4.74 27.27 2.10
N ILE A 67 -4.19 28.28 2.78
CA ILE A 67 -4.84 29.01 3.87
C ILE A 67 -5.96 29.93 3.36
N GLU A 68 -5.86 30.44 2.12
CA GLU A 68 -6.85 31.36 1.53
C GLU A 68 -7.86 30.67 0.60
N VAL A 69 -7.88 29.33 0.55
CA VAL A 69 -8.72 28.59 -0.39
C VAL A 69 -10.18 28.64 0.03
N THR A 70 -10.97 29.39 -0.72
CA THR A 70 -12.43 29.31 -0.70
C THR A 70 -12.89 28.19 -1.63
N LEU A 71 -14.05 27.56 -1.35
CA LEU A 71 -14.62 26.45 -2.14
C LEU A 71 -14.81 26.74 -3.64
N GLN A 72 -14.71 28.00 -4.05
CA GLN A 72 -14.88 28.48 -5.43
C GLN A 72 -13.56 28.69 -6.19
N GLN A 73 -12.40 28.58 -5.54
CA GLN A 73 -11.10 28.75 -6.20
C GLN A 73 -10.44 27.39 -6.41
N VAL A 74 -10.43 26.92 -7.66
CA VAL A 74 -9.53 25.84 -8.07
C VAL A 74 -8.11 26.42 -8.10
N ILE A 75 -7.29 26.07 -7.10
CA ILE A 75 -5.85 26.27 -7.22
C ILE A 75 -5.39 25.34 -8.35
N SER A 76 -5.24 25.86 -9.55
CA SER A 76 -4.34 25.23 -10.51
C SER A 76 -2.94 25.40 -9.92
N SER A 77 -2.37 24.31 -9.38
CA SER A 77 -1.00 24.30 -8.87
C SER A 77 -0.08 24.90 -9.92
N LYS A 78 0.40 26.13 -9.69
CA LYS A 78 1.23 26.85 -10.67
C LYS A 78 2.60 26.21 -10.84
N THR A 79 2.99 25.28 -9.97
CA THR A 79 4.25 24.54 -10.05
C THR A 79 4.04 23.02 -9.84
N PRO A 80 4.80 22.16 -10.57
CA PRO A 80 4.74 20.69 -10.41
C PRO A 80 5.05 20.21 -8.99
N GLU A 81 5.87 20.98 -8.26
CA GLU A 81 6.31 20.67 -6.90
C GLU A 81 5.16 20.72 -5.88
N THR A 82 4.21 21.65 -6.02
CA THR A 82 3.04 21.73 -5.12
C THR A 82 2.09 20.56 -5.34
N ALA A 83 1.89 20.14 -6.60
CA ALA A 83 1.04 18.99 -6.91
C ALA A 83 1.62 17.69 -6.32
N ALA A 84 2.94 17.52 -6.41
CA ALA A 84 3.64 16.38 -5.81
C ALA A 84 3.50 16.37 -4.28
N ALA A 85 3.68 17.53 -3.63
CA ALA A 85 3.54 17.67 -2.18
C ALA A 85 2.12 17.36 -1.70
N VAL A 86 1.08 17.88 -2.37
CA VAL A 86 -0.33 17.61 -2.02
C VAL A 86 -0.65 16.12 -2.15
N THR A 87 -0.19 15.49 -3.23
CA THR A 87 -0.41 14.05 -3.46
C THR A 87 0.29 13.22 -2.38
N GLN A 88 1.51 13.60 -1.98
CA GLN A 88 2.24 12.93 -0.91
C GLN A 88 1.53 13.07 0.45
N ILE A 89 1.06 14.27 0.79
CA ILE A 89 0.33 14.55 2.03
C ILE A 89 -0.96 13.73 2.08
N PHE A 90 -1.73 13.72 0.99
CA PHE A 90 -2.94 12.89 0.88
C PHE A 90 -2.65 11.41 1.11
N ASN A 91 -1.62 10.87 0.43
CA ASN A 91 -1.29 9.47 0.55
C ASN A 91 -0.81 9.08 1.96
N GLN A 92 0.02 9.93 2.58
CA GLN A 92 0.54 9.68 3.93
C GLN A 92 -0.56 9.75 5.00
N THR A 93 -1.49 10.69 4.88
CA THR A 93 -2.56 10.84 5.87
C THR A 93 -3.67 9.81 5.69
N VAL A 94 -4.06 9.50 4.45
CA VAL A 94 -5.18 8.58 4.17
C VAL A 94 -4.74 7.12 4.25
N TYR A 95 -3.60 6.77 3.65
CA TYR A 95 -3.13 5.38 3.59
C TYR A 95 -2.08 5.05 4.66
N GLY A 96 -1.67 6.03 5.48
CA GLY A 96 -0.63 5.86 6.50
C GLY A 96 0.78 5.93 5.91
N ASN A 97 1.79 5.50 6.67
CA ASN A 97 3.19 5.48 6.23
C ASN A 97 3.45 4.38 5.18
N VAL A 98 2.80 4.47 4.02
CA VAL A 98 3.20 3.76 2.82
C VAL A 98 4.54 4.32 2.38
N THR A 99 5.50 3.44 2.13
CA THR A 99 6.90 3.78 1.90
C THR A 99 7.03 4.26 0.45
N HIS A 100 6.72 5.54 0.20
CA HIS A 100 6.82 6.09 -1.15
C HIS A 100 8.29 6.28 -1.54
N VAL A 101 8.68 5.62 -2.61
CA VAL A 101 10.00 5.70 -3.23
C VAL A 101 9.93 6.80 -4.30
N THR A 102 10.50 7.98 -4.01
CA THR A 102 10.55 9.09 -4.97
C THR A 102 11.64 8.82 -6.00
N ALA A 103 11.26 8.63 -7.28
CA ALA A 103 12.23 8.54 -8.37
C ALA A 103 12.81 9.93 -8.70
N THR A 104 13.98 9.95 -9.33
CA THR A 104 14.84 11.13 -9.60
C THR A 104 14.17 12.25 -10.41
N ASP A 105 13.01 11.99 -11.02
CA ASP A 105 12.26 12.93 -11.89
C ASP A 105 10.94 13.42 -11.25
N GLY A 106 10.73 13.24 -9.94
CA GLY A 106 9.50 13.64 -9.26
C GLY A 106 8.28 12.75 -9.57
N ALA A 107 8.46 11.70 -10.38
CA ALA A 107 7.47 10.65 -10.60
C ALA A 107 7.34 9.77 -9.35
N GLN A 108 6.12 9.73 -8.79
CA GLN A 108 5.77 8.87 -7.66
C GLN A 108 5.57 7.44 -8.19
N VAL A 109 6.44 6.50 -7.80
CA VAL A 109 6.32 5.10 -8.20
C VAL A 109 5.48 4.37 -7.17
N ALA A 110 4.18 4.27 -7.42
CA ALA A 110 3.30 3.35 -6.69
C ALA A 110 3.44 1.96 -7.32
N LEU A 111 4.14 1.04 -6.65
CA LEU A 111 4.28 -0.34 -7.12
C LEU A 111 2.93 -1.07 -7.05
N ALA A 112 2.26 -1.26 -8.18
CA ALA A 112 1.02 -2.03 -8.30
C ALA A 112 1.32 -3.49 -8.68
N ILE A 113 1.93 -4.23 -7.76
CA ILE A 113 2.33 -5.63 -7.98
C ILE A 113 1.23 -6.55 -7.47
N VAL A 114 0.69 -7.40 -8.34
CA VAL A 114 -0.22 -8.47 -7.97
C VAL A 114 0.59 -9.61 -7.33
N ALA A 115 0.13 -10.09 -6.17
CA ALA A 115 0.81 -11.18 -5.44
C ALA A 115 0.95 -12.43 -6.33
N GLY A 116 2.16 -12.98 -6.40
CA GLY A 116 2.50 -14.13 -7.23
C GLY A 116 2.60 -13.87 -8.73
N ASP A 117 2.41 -12.63 -9.21
CA ASP A 117 2.49 -12.29 -10.63
C ASP A 117 3.85 -11.67 -10.99
N SER A 118 4.68 -12.47 -11.65
CA SER A 118 6.01 -12.05 -12.09
C SER A 118 5.95 -11.00 -13.20
N VAL A 119 4.89 -10.97 -14.00
CA VAL A 119 4.72 -9.98 -15.09
C VAL A 119 4.47 -8.61 -14.49
N SER A 120 3.58 -8.54 -13.48
CA SER A 120 3.32 -7.31 -12.74
C SER A 120 4.57 -6.79 -12.04
N MET A 121 5.34 -7.65 -11.38
CA MET A 121 6.59 -7.24 -10.71
C MET A 121 7.63 -6.69 -11.69
N VAL A 122 7.85 -7.35 -12.83
CA VAL A 122 8.81 -6.88 -13.85
C VAL A 122 8.37 -5.53 -14.42
N SER A 123 7.10 -5.37 -14.77
CA SER A 123 6.55 -4.11 -15.30
C SER A 123 6.75 -2.95 -14.32
N GLU A 124 6.43 -3.17 -13.04
CA GLU A 124 6.51 -2.11 -12.04
C GLU A 124 7.96 -1.73 -11.69
N LEU A 125 8.89 -2.69 -11.66
CA LEU A 125 10.32 -2.41 -11.52
C LEU A 125 10.89 -1.69 -12.75
N ALA A 126 10.44 -2.04 -13.96
CA ALA A 126 10.84 -1.35 -15.18
C ALA A 126 10.38 0.12 -15.19
N LYS A 127 9.11 0.37 -14.80
CA LYS A 127 8.57 1.73 -14.60
C LYS A 127 9.34 2.50 -13.54
N ALA A 128 9.81 1.82 -12.49
CA ALA A 128 10.61 2.42 -11.44
C ALA A 128 12.01 2.85 -11.91
N GLY A 129 12.45 2.42 -13.09
CA GLY A 129 13.73 2.81 -13.69
C GLY A 129 14.79 1.72 -13.73
N LEU A 130 14.43 0.46 -13.42
CA LEU A 130 15.28 -0.70 -13.60
C LEU A 130 15.25 -1.14 -15.07
N PRO A 131 16.37 -1.54 -15.69
CA PRO A 131 16.35 -2.14 -17.02
C PRO A 131 15.53 -3.44 -17.02
N ASP A 132 14.77 -3.71 -18.09
CA ASP A 132 13.89 -4.89 -18.20
C ASP A 132 14.61 -6.21 -17.88
N GLY A 133 15.86 -6.37 -18.35
CA GLY A 133 16.66 -7.56 -18.06
C GLY A 133 17.01 -7.71 -16.57
N ALA A 134 17.29 -6.59 -15.89
CA ALA A 134 17.56 -6.59 -14.45
C ALA A 134 16.29 -6.82 -13.63
N ALA A 135 15.18 -6.22 -14.05
CA ALA A 135 13.85 -6.42 -13.46
C ALA A 135 13.42 -7.89 -13.54
N LYS A 136 13.66 -8.54 -14.69
CA LYS A 136 13.38 -9.96 -14.87
C LYS A 136 14.26 -10.84 -13.98
N GLU A 137 15.58 -10.61 -13.97
CA GLU A 137 16.53 -11.42 -13.20
C GLU A 137 16.22 -11.38 -11.69
N ILE A 138 15.91 -10.19 -11.13
CA ILE A 138 15.56 -10.09 -9.70
C ILE A 138 14.17 -10.69 -9.40
N THR A 139 13.21 -10.57 -10.31
CA THR A 139 11.88 -11.17 -10.16
C THR A 139 11.95 -12.70 -10.14
N ASP A 140 12.74 -13.29 -11.04
CA ASP A 140 12.93 -14.75 -11.08
C ASP A 140 13.59 -15.27 -9.79
N ILE A 141 14.53 -14.52 -9.23
CA ILE A 141 15.17 -14.84 -7.95
C ILE A 141 14.17 -14.77 -6.79
N VAL A 142 13.40 -13.68 -6.71
CA VAL A 142 12.37 -13.48 -5.69
C VAL A 142 11.29 -14.57 -5.77
N ALA A 143 10.82 -14.88 -6.99
CA ALA A 143 9.86 -15.96 -7.21
C ALA A 143 10.38 -17.35 -6.79
N SER A 144 11.69 -17.59 -6.94
CA SER A 144 12.30 -18.88 -6.64
C SER A 144 12.69 -19.08 -5.17
N GLU A 145 13.03 -18.02 -4.44
CA GLU A 145 13.46 -18.12 -3.04
C GLU A 145 12.30 -18.06 -2.04
N GLY A 146 11.20 -17.39 -2.39
CA GLY A 146 10.16 -17.08 -1.41
C GLY A 146 10.67 -16.18 -0.27
N PRO A 147 9.79 -15.71 0.63
CA PRO A 147 10.21 -14.88 1.76
C PRO A 147 10.92 -15.73 2.83
N PRO A 148 12.18 -15.41 3.21
CA PRO A 148 12.84 -16.04 4.35
C PRO A 148 12.08 -15.84 5.67
N THR A 149 11.66 -14.60 5.93
CA THR A 149 10.77 -14.19 7.04
C THR A 149 10.03 -12.91 6.66
N ALA A 150 8.93 -12.58 7.36
CA ALA A 150 8.18 -11.34 7.12
C ALA A 150 9.04 -10.07 7.28
N ASP A 151 9.97 -10.06 8.24
CA ASP A 151 10.92 -8.95 8.49
C ASP A 151 12.12 -8.92 7.52
N LYS A 152 12.37 -10.02 6.81
CA LYS A 152 13.47 -10.14 5.83
C LYS A 152 12.91 -10.73 4.54
N PRO A 153 12.21 -9.93 3.73
CA PRO A 153 11.56 -10.42 2.51
C PRO A 153 12.57 -10.86 1.43
N LEU A 154 13.81 -10.37 1.47
CA LEU A 154 14.83 -10.71 0.48
C LEU A 154 15.66 -11.92 0.94
N GLY A 155 15.64 -12.97 0.11
CA GLY A 155 16.46 -14.16 0.27
C GLY A 155 17.95 -13.94 0.03
N PRO A 156 18.79 -14.93 0.38
CA PRO A 156 20.24 -14.84 0.23
C PRO A 156 20.68 -14.61 -1.22
N LYS A 157 20.04 -15.23 -2.23
CA LYS A 157 20.38 -14.96 -3.64
C LYS A 157 19.91 -13.57 -4.07
N ALA A 158 18.76 -13.09 -3.59
CA ALA A 158 18.32 -11.73 -3.85
C ALA A 158 19.30 -10.69 -3.26
N LEU A 159 19.83 -10.94 -2.05
CA LEU A 159 20.84 -10.09 -1.42
C LEU A 159 22.19 -10.14 -2.15
N GLU A 160 22.64 -11.31 -2.61
CA GLU A 160 23.83 -11.42 -3.45
C GLU A 160 23.66 -10.70 -4.79
N TRP A 161 22.49 -10.80 -5.40
CA TRP A 161 22.16 -10.09 -6.63
C TRP A 161 22.27 -8.59 -6.46
N ILE A 162 21.74 -8.05 -5.35
CA ILE A 162 21.85 -6.64 -5.00
C ILE A 162 23.32 -6.25 -4.84
N LYS A 163 24.12 -7.03 -4.09
CA LYS A 163 25.57 -6.74 -3.92
C LYS A 163 26.33 -6.69 -5.24
N ARG A 164 26.03 -7.61 -6.16
CA ARG A 164 26.65 -7.68 -7.49
C ARG A 164 26.26 -6.52 -8.40
N ASN A 165 25.01 -6.05 -8.29
CA ASN A 165 24.48 -5.03 -9.19
C ASN A 165 24.42 -3.61 -8.58
N ALA A 166 24.67 -3.44 -7.28
CA ALA A 166 24.76 -2.15 -6.60
C ALA A 166 25.74 -1.16 -7.27
N PRO A 167 26.93 -1.59 -7.78
CA PRO A 167 27.81 -0.70 -8.52
C PRO A 167 27.19 -0.13 -9.80
N LYS A 168 26.29 -0.87 -10.46
CA LYS A 168 25.58 -0.42 -11.68
C LYS A 168 24.50 0.62 -11.37
N ALA A 169 23.85 0.50 -10.21
CA ALA A 169 22.95 1.54 -9.70
C ALA A 169 23.74 2.81 -9.32
N ALA A 170 24.90 2.66 -8.68
CA ALA A 170 25.77 3.77 -8.29
C ALA A 170 26.42 4.50 -9.48
N SER A 171 26.64 3.82 -10.61
CA SER A 171 27.16 4.42 -11.84
C SER A 171 26.10 5.18 -12.65
N GLY A 172 24.85 5.26 -12.18
CA GLY A 172 23.75 5.91 -12.89
C GLY A 172 23.25 5.13 -14.12
N ALA A 173 23.66 3.87 -14.28
CA ALA A 173 23.19 3.03 -15.38
C ALA A 173 21.71 2.66 -15.23
N TRP A 174 21.17 2.77 -14.01
CA TRP A 174 19.75 2.64 -13.70
C TRP A 174 19.20 4.02 -13.37
N LYS A 175 17.93 4.29 -13.72
CA LYS A 175 17.27 5.58 -13.44
C LYS A 175 16.88 5.75 -11.96
N ILE A 176 17.42 4.90 -11.08
CA ILE A 176 17.11 4.82 -9.65
C ILE A 176 18.38 5.03 -8.83
N GLY A 177 18.33 5.91 -7.83
CA GLY A 177 19.43 6.11 -6.88
C GLY A 177 19.73 4.85 -6.04
N SER A 178 20.99 4.62 -5.70
CA SER A 178 21.45 3.40 -5.02
C SER A 178 20.78 3.12 -3.67
N ALA A 179 20.51 4.16 -2.87
CA ALA A 179 19.80 4.05 -1.59
C ALA A 179 18.31 3.65 -1.78
N ILE A 180 17.72 4.19 -2.84
CA ILE A 180 16.30 4.06 -3.19
C ILE A 180 16.01 2.67 -3.80
N ALA A 181 16.96 2.13 -4.55
CA ALA A 181 16.82 0.83 -5.21
C ALA A 181 16.63 -0.33 -4.22
N THR A 182 17.30 -0.31 -3.05
CA THR A 182 17.20 -1.42 -2.09
C THR A 182 15.84 -1.46 -1.40
N ASP A 183 15.30 -0.30 -1.02
CA ASP A 183 13.98 -0.22 -0.39
C ASP A 183 12.86 -0.50 -1.39
N LEU A 184 13.00 -0.05 -2.64
CA LEU A 184 12.11 -0.41 -3.74
C LEU A 184 12.04 -1.94 -3.95
N LEU A 185 13.20 -2.61 -3.97
CA LEU A 185 13.26 -4.07 -4.16
C LEU A 185 12.66 -4.85 -2.98
N LYS A 186 12.87 -4.37 -1.75
CA LYS A 186 12.22 -4.97 -0.56
C LYS A 186 10.71 -4.81 -0.64
N GLU A 187 10.21 -3.64 -1.02
CA GLU A 187 8.78 -3.40 -1.15
C GLU A 187 8.17 -4.24 -2.27
N ALA A 188 8.85 -4.34 -3.42
CA ALA A 188 8.41 -5.16 -4.53
C ALA A 188 8.31 -6.64 -4.12
N ALA A 189 9.28 -7.15 -3.38
CA ALA A 189 9.26 -8.51 -2.85
C ALA A 189 8.10 -8.72 -1.87
N LEU A 190 7.86 -7.80 -0.93
CA LEU A 190 6.75 -7.90 0.02
C LEU A 190 5.38 -7.97 -0.67
N LYS A 191 5.14 -7.11 -1.66
CA LYS A 191 3.91 -7.11 -2.46
C LYS A 191 3.79 -8.37 -3.30
N TYR A 192 4.88 -8.82 -3.91
CA TYR A 192 4.91 -10.07 -4.67
C TYR A 192 4.54 -11.28 -3.81
N TYR A 193 4.99 -11.33 -2.55
CA TYR A 193 4.62 -12.40 -1.62
C TYR A 193 3.25 -12.23 -0.97
N GLY A 194 2.53 -11.13 -1.23
CA GLY A 194 1.24 -10.83 -0.59
C GLY A 194 1.35 -10.57 0.91
N LEU A 195 2.53 -10.14 1.39
CA LEU A 195 2.79 -9.82 2.80
C LEU A 195 2.53 -8.33 3.12
N LYS A 196 2.15 -7.54 2.11
CA LYS A 196 1.84 -6.11 2.21
C LYS A 196 0.88 -5.69 1.09
#